data_AF-A0AAV0ISM2-F1
#
_entry.id   AF-A0AAV0ISM2-F1
#
_cell.length_a   1.000
_cell.length_b   1.000
_cell.length_c   1.000
_cell.angle_alpha   90.00
_cell.angle_beta   90.00
_cell.angle_gamma   90.00
#
_symmetry.space_group_name_H-M   'P 1'
#
loop_
_entity.id
_entity.type
_entity.pdbx_description
1 polymer ?
#
loop_
_entity_poly.entity_id
_entity_poly.type
_entity_poly.pdbx_seq_one_letter_code
_entity_poly.pdbx_strand_id
1 'polypeptide(L)'
;MINKCNHPVWPGIQPGSGSPILARGGFHLPPNKAQTLTLPPLWSGRFWGRHGCSFDASGRGRCATGDCGSLYCNGLGGAPPATLAEITLGRDQDFYDVSLVDGYNIAMAITPVKGTAGKCSTAGCVSDLNLMCPAGLQAACPRAYSYAYDDPTSISTCTGGNYLVTFCPPRRR
;
A
#
# COMPACT_ATOMS: atom_id res chain seq x y z
N MET A 1 0.41 -6.54 7.14
CA MET A 1 -0.72 -6.15 6.26
C MET A 1 -2.01 -6.75 6.78
N ILE A 2 -3.12 -6.01 6.74
CA ILE A 2 -4.45 -6.51 7.13
C ILE A 2 -5.49 -6.10 6.09
N ASN A 3 -6.36 -7.05 5.72
CA ASN A 3 -7.50 -6.79 4.84
C ASN A 3 -8.76 -6.55 5.69
N LYS A 4 -9.27 -5.32 5.70
CA LYS A 4 -10.55 -4.95 6.32
C LYS A 4 -11.67 -4.77 5.30
N CYS A 5 -11.41 -5.03 4.02
CA CYS A 5 -12.44 -5.07 3.00
C CYS A 5 -13.36 -6.28 3.21
N ASN A 6 -14.58 -6.21 2.69
CA ASN A 6 -15.53 -7.34 2.68
C ASN A 6 -15.26 -8.36 1.55
N HIS A 7 -14.23 -8.11 0.73
CA HIS A 7 -13.81 -8.95 -0.38
C HIS A 7 -12.32 -9.32 -0.27
N PRO A 8 -11.86 -10.40 -0.91
CA PRO A 8 -10.44 -10.71 -0.98
C PRO A 8 -9.66 -9.59 -1.68
N VAL A 9 -8.40 -9.45 -1.27
CA VAL A 9 -7.41 -8.58 -1.91
C VAL A 9 -6.20 -9.43 -2.22
N TRP A 10 -5.52 -9.16 -3.33
CA TRP A 10 -4.25 -9.79 -3.64
C TRP A 10 -3.13 -8.76 -3.55
N PRO A 11 -2.45 -8.61 -2.41
CA PRO A 11 -1.34 -7.68 -2.30
C PRO A 11 -0.27 -7.96 -3.36
N GLY A 12 0.25 -6.89 -3.95
CA GLY A 12 1.46 -6.88 -4.75
C GLY A 12 2.60 -6.19 -3.98
N ILE A 13 3.83 -6.63 -4.22
CA ILE A 13 5.04 -6.11 -3.59
C ILE A 13 6.09 -5.90 -4.66
N GLN A 14 6.57 -4.66 -4.77
CA GLN A 14 7.66 -4.29 -5.65
C GLN A 14 8.78 -3.68 -4.80
N PRO A 15 9.96 -4.31 -4.72
CA PRO A 15 11.09 -3.72 -4.05
C PRO A 15 11.66 -2.55 -4.86
N GLY A 16 12.26 -1.59 -4.16
CA GLY A 16 13.14 -0.58 -4.76
C GLY A 16 14.46 -1.20 -5.22
N SER A 17 15.27 -0.41 -5.93
CA SER A 17 16.59 -0.84 -6.40
C SER A 17 17.46 -1.33 -5.24
N GLY A 18 18.07 -2.51 -5.41
CA GLY A 18 18.93 -3.14 -4.38
C GLY A 18 18.18 -3.85 -3.25
N SER A 19 16.86 -3.72 -3.14
CA SER A 19 16.07 -4.42 -2.12
C SER A 19 15.59 -5.81 -2.62
N PRO A 20 15.57 -6.85 -1.75
CA PRO A 20 15.09 -8.18 -2.14
C PRO A 20 13.57 -8.22 -2.34
N ILE A 21 13.13 -9.12 -3.22
CA ILE A 21 11.71 -9.44 -3.42
C ILE A 21 11.17 -10.18 -2.20
N LEU A 22 10.10 -9.67 -1.60
CA LEU A 22 9.43 -10.27 -0.46
C LEU A 22 8.20 -11.07 -0.91
N ALA A 23 7.92 -12.20 -0.25
CA ALA A 23 6.77 -13.05 -0.53
C ALA A 23 6.53 -13.31 -2.03
N ARG A 24 7.60 -13.52 -2.81
CA ARG A 24 7.57 -13.72 -4.27
C ARG A 24 6.87 -12.58 -5.05
N GLY A 25 6.76 -11.39 -4.45
CA GLY A 25 6.12 -10.22 -5.03
C GLY A 25 4.60 -10.13 -4.82
N GLY A 26 3.96 -11.06 -4.12
CA GLY A 26 2.53 -10.97 -3.86
C GLY A 26 1.90 -12.22 -3.26
N PHE A 27 0.68 -12.09 -2.76
CA PHE A 27 -0.06 -13.20 -2.15
C PHE A 27 -1.56 -12.94 -2.16
N HIS A 28 -2.37 -13.94 -1.77
CA HIS A 28 -3.81 -13.80 -1.57
C HIS A 28 -4.12 -13.48 -0.11
N LEU A 29 -4.93 -12.45 0.15
CA LEU A 29 -5.31 -12.01 1.49
C LEU A 29 -6.85 -11.95 1.63
N PRO A 30 -7.47 -12.97 2.26
CA PRO A 30 -8.92 -13.01 2.45
C PRO A 30 -9.47 -11.88 3.34
N PRO A 31 -10.79 -11.60 3.30
CA PRO A 31 -11.43 -10.65 4.20
C PRO A 31 -11.10 -10.92 5.67
N ASN A 32 -10.85 -9.84 6.43
CA ASN A 32 -10.55 -9.88 7.86
C ASN A 32 -9.32 -10.71 8.26
N LYS A 33 -8.45 -11.06 7.31
CA LYS A 33 -7.17 -11.74 7.57
C LYS A 33 -6.01 -10.76 7.52
N ALA A 34 -4.93 -11.15 8.19
CA ALA A 34 -3.68 -10.40 8.23
C ALA A 34 -2.50 -11.31 7.89
N GLN A 35 -1.48 -10.72 7.29
CA GLN A 35 -0.20 -11.36 6.97
C GLN A 35 0.93 -10.44 7.44
N THR A 36 1.89 -11.00 8.16
CA THR A 36 3.10 -10.29 8.60
C THR A 36 4.23 -10.54 7.60
N LEU A 37 4.96 -9.49 7.26
CA LEU A 37 6.17 -9.55 6.44
C LEU A 37 7.32 -8.98 7.26
N THR A 38 8.48 -9.63 7.20
CA THR A 38 9.72 -9.11 7.78
C THR A 38 10.47 -8.35 6.70
N LEU A 39 10.61 -7.04 6.89
CA LEU A 39 11.41 -6.18 6.02
C LEU A 39 12.88 -6.26 6.46
N PRO A 40 13.84 -6.50 5.53
CA PRO A 40 15.24 -6.40 5.87
C PRO A 40 15.64 -4.95 6.20
N PRO A 41 16.73 -4.73 6.93
CA PRO A 41 17.25 -3.39 7.17
C PRO A 41 17.48 -2.64 5.86
N LEU A 42 17.17 -1.33 5.85
CA LEU A 42 17.31 -0.46 4.67
C LEU A 42 16.43 -0.85 3.47
N TRP A 43 15.43 -1.71 3.69
CA TRP A 43 14.51 -2.08 2.62
C TRP A 43 13.69 -0.87 2.18
N SER A 44 13.57 -0.71 0.87
CA SER A 44 12.66 0.24 0.24
C SER A 44 11.78 -0.46 -0.77
N GLY A 45 10.57 0.03 -0.95
CA GLY A 45 9.65 -0.47 -1.95
C GLY A 45 8.23 -0.03 -1.74
N ARG A 46 7.34 -0.60 -2.55
CA ARG A 46 5.93 -0.27 -2.57
C ARG A 46 5.05 -1.50 -2.51
N PHE A 47 3.89 -1.30 -1.90
CA PHE A 47 2.83 -2.26 -1.73
C PHE A 47 1.55 -1.72 -2.35
N TRP A 48 0.74 -2.58 -2.95
CA TRP A 48 -0.59 -2.19 -3.43
C TRP A 48 -1.56 -3.36 -3.30
N GLY A 49 -2.85 -3.07 -3.42
CA GLY A 49 -3.89 -4.10 -3.42
C GLY A 49 -4.43 -4.33 -4.83
N ARG A 50 -4.62 -5.59 -5.20
CA ARG A 50 -5.30 -5.98 -6.46
C ARG A 50 -6.70 -6.50 -6.16
N HIS A 51 -7.65 -6.16 -7.03
CA HIS A 51 -9.06 -6.51 -6.89
C HIS A 51 -9.59 -7.22 -8.14
N GLY A 52 -10.64 -8.05 -7.96
CA GLY A 52 -11.27 -8.80 -9.05
C GLY A 52 -10.33 -9.80 -9.71
N CYS A 53 -9.48 -10.47 -8.92
CA CYS A 53 -8.49 -11.41 -9.44
C CYS A 53 -9.09 -12.82 -9.64
N SER A 54 -8.68 -13.46 -10.73
CA SER A 54 -8.92 -14.88 -10.97
C SER A 54 -7.61 -15.52 -11.41
N PHE A 55 -7.14 -16.51 -10.65
CA PHE A 55 -5.92 -17.25 -10.92
C PHE A 55 -6.19 -18.75 -10.91
N ASP A 56 -5.55 -19.48 -11.82
CA ASP A 56 -5.54 -20.94 -11.81
C ASP A 56 -4.63 -21.49 -10.69
N ALA A 57 -4.59 -22.81 -10.53
CA ALA A 57 -3.74 -23.47 -9.53
C ALA A 57 -2.24 -23.20 -9.70
N SER A 58 -1.80 -22.80 -10.89
CA SER A 58 -0.42 -22.42 -11.19
C SER A 58 -0.12 -20.94 -10.93
N GLY A 59 -1.13 -20.15 -10.53
CA GLY A 59 -1.01 -18.72 -10.29
C GLY A 59 -1.08 -17.86 -11.56
N ARG A 60 -1.51 -18.43 -12.69
CA ARG A 60 -1.72 -17.69 -13.95
C ARG A 60 -3.13 -17.15 -14.01
N GLY A 61 -3.27 -15.91 -14.48
CA GLY A 61 -4.55 -15.22 -14.51
C GLY A 61 -4.35 -13.71 -14.46
N ARG A 62 -5.40 -12.98 -14.08
CA ARG A 62 -5.41 -11.52 -14.09
C ARG A 62 -6.30 -10.95 -13.01
N CYS A 63 -6.04 -9.68 -12.67
CA CYS A 63 -6.88 -8.84 -11.85
C CYS A 63 -7.58 -7.75 -12.69
N ALA A 64 -8.67 -7.20 -12.16
CA ALA A 64 -9.38 -6.09 -12.78
C ALA A 64 -8.63 -4.76 -12.57
N THR A 65 -8.03 -4.56 -11.40
CA THR A 65 -7.20 -3.38 -11.06
C THR A 65 -5.90 -3.80 -10.38
N GLY A 66 -4.84 -3.01 -10.58
CA GLY A 66 -3.51 -3.24 -10.00
C GLY A 66 -2.78 -4.48 -10.54
N ASP A 67 -3.21 -5.05 -11.67
CA ASP A 67 -2.67 -6.32 -12.16
C ASP A 67 -1.17 -6.26 -12.45
N CYS A 68 -0.46 -7.36 -12.21
CA CYS A 68 0.97 -7.51 -12.48
C CYS A 68 1.27 -8.77 -13.33
N GLY A 69 0.24 -9.33 -13.99
CA GLY A 69 0.34 -10.49 -14.88
C GLY A 69 0.28 -11.88 -14.24
N SER A 70 0.44 -11.99 -12.90
CA SER A 70 0.33 -13.29 -12.20
C SER A 70 0.02 -13.13 -10.71
N LEU A 71 -0.28 -14.23 -10.01
CA LEU A 71 -0.50 -14.22 -8.56
C LEU A 71 0.71 -13.67 -7.79
N TYR A 72 1.93 -13.99 -8.24
CA TYR A 72 3.19 -13.60 -7.61
C TYR A 72 3.90 -12.60 -8.52
N CYS A 73 3.83 -11.30 -8.21
CA CYS A 73 4.33 -10.27 -9.13
C CYS A 73 5.84 -10.34 -9.40
N ASN A 74 6.61 -11.09 -8.60
CA ASN A 74 8.04 -11.29 -8.80
C ASN A 74 8.83 -9.99 -9.00
N GLY A 75 8.47 -8.94 -8.25
CA GLY A 75 9.10 -7.62 -8.33
C GLY A 75 8.58 -6.71 -9.44
N LEU A 76 7.65 -7.16 -10.28
CA LEU A 76 6.95 -6.30 -11.23
C LEU A 76 5.97 -5.37 -10.50
N GLY A 77 5.80 -4.16 -11.04
CA GLY A 77 4.78 -3.21 -10.56
C GLY A 77 3.38 -3.56 -11.03
N GLY A 78 2.37 -3.02 -10.35
CA GLY A 78 0.97 -3.12 -10.76
C GLY A 78 0.61 -2.10 -11.85
N ALA A 79 -0.28 -2.48 -12.76
CA ALA A 79 -0.86 -1.59 -13.75
C ALA A 79 -1.85 -0.61 -13.08
N PRO A 80 -1.77 0.71 -13.38
CA PRO A 80 -2.76 1.70 -12.94
C PRO A 80 -4.20 1.36 -13.37
N PRO A 81 -5.23 1.73 -12.59
CA PRO A 81 -5.14 2.47 -11.33
C PRO A 81 -4.73 1.57 -10.15
N ALA A 82 -3.83 2.06 -9.30
CA ALA A 82 -3.37 1.37 -8.10
C ALA A 82 -2.98 2.37 -6.99
N THR A 83 -3.68 2.30 -5.85
CA THR A 83 -3.27 2.98 -4.63
C THR A 83 -1.99 2.34 -4.10
N LEU A 84 -0.94 3.13 -3.85
CA LEU A 84 0.35 2.65 -3.40
C LEU A 84 0.57 2.98 -1.92
N ALA A 85 1.16 2.05 -1.17
CA ALA A 85 1.78 2.30 0.12
C ALA A 85 3.30 2.16 -0.05
N GLU A 86 4.03 3.24 0.16
CA GLU A 86 5.46 3.33 -0.08
C GLU A 86 6.18 3.39 1.28
N ILE A 87 7.24 2.59 1.44
CA ILE A 87 8.05 2.54 2.66
C ILE A 87 9.52 2.49 2.27
N THR A 88 10.31 3.36 2.89
CA THR A 88 11.77 3.35 2.86
C THR A 88 12.29 3.30 4.29
N LEU A 89 12.87 2.17 4.67
CA LEU A 89 13.52 2.04 5.97
C LEU A 89 14.90 2.70 5.93
N GLY A 90 15.18 3.57 6.89
CA GLY A 90 16.48 4.24 7.01
C GLY A 90 17.35 3.62 8.09
N ARG A 91 18.57 4.18 8.25
CA ARG A 91 19.42 3.84 9.40
C ARG A 91 18.87 4.46 10.69
N ASP A 92 18.47 5.73 10.59
CA ASP A 92 18.04 6.53 11.74
C ASP A 92 16.58 7.01 11.63
N GLN A 93 16.03 7.04 10.41
CA GLN A 93 14.70 7.53 10.13
C GLN A 93 14.11 6.85 8.90
N ASP A 94 12.89 6.34 9.06
CA ASP A 94 12.10 5.76 7.98
C ASP A 94 11.20 6.82 7.36
N PHE A 95 10.88 6.63 6.08
CA PHE A 95 9.96 7.45 5.31
C PHE A 95 8.85 6.57 4.76
N TYR A 96 7.60 7.03 4.85
CA TYR A 96 6.46 6.32 4.30
C TYR A 96 5.32 7.25 3.94
N ASP A 97 4.54 6.84 2.95
CA ASP A 97 3.39 7.56 2.47
C ASP A 97 2.40 6.61 1.78
N VAL A 98 1.22 7.14 1.47
CA VAL A 98 0.29 6.48 0.57
C VAL A 98 0.11 7.39 -0.63
N SER A 99 0.39 6.87 -1.82
CA SER A 99 0.43 7.62 -3.06
C SER A 99 -0.71 7.21 -3.99
N LEU A 100 -1.34 8.22 -4.59
CA LEU A 100 -2.38 8.11 -5.61
C LEU A 100 -1.87 8.53 -6.99
N VAL A 101 -0.55 8.71 -7.15
CA VAL A 101 0.08 9.08 -8.43
C VAL A 101 -0.28 8.07 -9.53
N ASP A 102 -0.31 6.78 -9.19
CA ASP A 102 -0.72 5.69 -10.09
C ASP A 102 -2.24 5.47 -10.07
N GLY A 103 -3.02 6.45 -9.60
CA GLY A 103 -4.48 6.39 -9.49
C GLY A 103 -4.97 5.74 -8.19
N TYR A 104 -6.29 5.58 -8.06
CA TYR A 104 -6.94 5.00 -6.90
C TYR A 104 -7.72 3.74 -7.28
N ASN A 105 -7.60 2.68 -6.48
CA ASN A 105 -8.45 1.49 -6.63
C ASN A 105 -8.99 0.96 -5.30
N ILE A 106 -8.15 0.86 -4.27
CA ILE A 106 -8.51 0.35 -2.94
C ILE A 106 -8.04 1.37 -1.90
N ALA A 107 -8.89 1.69 -0.92
CA ALA A 107 -8.50 2.53 0.22
C ALA A 107 -7.36 1.87 1.01
N MET A 108 -6.30 2.62 1.30
CA MET A 108 -5.14 2.13 2.05
C MET A 108 -4.70 3.14 3.11
N ALA A 109 -4.17 2.61 4.21
CA ALA A 109 -3.50 3.40 5.23
C ALA A 109 -2.26 2.67 5.78
N ILE A 110 -1.23 3.44 6.12
CA ILE A 110 -0.05 2.99 6.86
C ILE A 110 -0.12 3.57 8.25
N THR A 111 -0.11 2.71 9.28
CA THR A 111 -0.05 3.12 10.69
C THR A 111 1.23 2.59 11.32
N PRO A 112 2.16 3.45 11.74
CA PRO A 112 3.30 3.03 12.54
C PRO A 112 2.86 2.50 13.91
N VAL A 113 3.58 1.51 14.42
CA VAL A 113 3.33 0.83 15.68
C VAL A 113 4.66 0.74 16.43
N LYS A 114 4.68 1.18 17.70
CA LYS A 114 5.89 1.22 18.55
C LYS A 114 7.04 2.10 18.01
N GLY A 115 6.73 3.12 17.21
CA GLY A 115 7.73 4.13 16.83
C GLY A 115 8.23 4.90 18.07
N THR A 116 9.53 5.20 18.11
CA THR A 116 10.19 5.82 19.26
C THR A 116 10.51 7.29 19.05
N ALA A 117 10.61 7.75 17.80
CA ALA A 117 10.85 9.15 17.44
C ALA A 117 10.30 9.50 16.05
N GLY A 118 10.13 10.80 15.78
CA GLY A 118 9.47 11.32 14.56
C GLY A 118 7.96 11.53 14.75
N LYS A 119 7.28 12.06 13.72
CA LYS A 119 5.82 12.30 13.77
C LYS A 119 5.03 11.01 13.96
N CYS A 120 5.51 9.89 13.38
CA CYS A 120 4.88 8.57 13.40
C CYS A 120 3.37 8.59 13.15
N SER A 121 2.92 9.51 12.29
CA SER A 121 1.53 9.74 11.99
C SER A 121 0.99 8.71 10.99
N THR A 122 -0.29 8.37 11.09
CA THR A 122 -0.93 7.57 10.03
C THR A 122 -0.90 8.32 8.70
N ALA A 123 -0.46 7.63 7.64
CA ALA A 123 -0.50 8.09 6.26
C ALA A 123 -1.62 7.36 5.49
N GLY A 124 -2.24 8.04 4.52
CA GLY A 124 -3.24 7.46 3.64
C GLY A 124 -4.65 7.98 3.78
N CYS A 125 -5.54 7.33 3.04
CA CYS A 125 -6.91 7.77 2.86
C CYS A 125 -7.89 6.84 3.57
N VAL A 126 -8.60 7.40 4.55
CA VAL A 126 -9.67 6.71 5.32
C VAL A 126 -11.04 6.81 4.66
N SER A 127 -11.15 7.52 3.55
CA SER A 127 -12.37 7.67 2.76
C SER A 127 -12.34 6.74 1.54
N ASP A 128 -13.45 6.08 1.25
CA ASP A 128 -13.61 5.33 0.00
C ASP A 128 -13.89 6.31 -1.13
N LEU A 129 -12.88 6.56 -1.98
CA LEU A 129 -12.99 7.50 -3.09
C LEU A 129 -13.85 6.96 -4.25
N ASN A 130 -14.06 5.64 -4.34
CA ASN A 130 -14.94 5.06 -5.37
C ASN A 130 -16.41 5.41 -5.14
N LEU A 131 -16.76 5.88 -3.94
CA LEU A 131 -18.10 6.38 -3.59
C LEU A 131 -18.25 7.90 -3.89
N MET A 132 -17.19 8.58 -4.36
CA MET A 132 -17.20 10.01 -4.69
C MET A 132 -16.60 10.25 -6.08
N CYS A 133 -17.45 10.41 -7.10
CA CYS A 133 -17.06 10.80 -8.46
C CYS A 133 -16.50 12.24 -8.50
N PRO A 134 -15.67 12.61 -9.50
CA PRO A 134 -14.46 13.41 -9.31
C PRO A 134 -14.70 14.92 -9.36
N ALA A 135 -14.55 15.56 -8.21
CA ALA A 135 -14.05 16.93 -8.12
C ALA A 135 -13.15 17.01 -6.89
N GLY A 136 -11.85 16.76 -7.10
CA GLY A 136 -10.80 16.90 -6.08
C GLY A 136 -10.46 15.63 -5.30
N LEU A 137 -9.59 14.76 -5.87
CA LEU A 137 -8.97 13.65 -5.14
C LEU A 137 -8.30 14.11 -3.83
N GLN A 138 -7.73 15.32 -3.83
CA GLN A 138 -7.08 15.95 -2.68
C GLN A 138 -8.05 16.35 -1.56
N ALA A 139 -9.29 16.74 -1.89
CA ALA A 139 -10.30 17.12 -0.89
C ALA A 139 -10.83 15.91 -0.12
N ALA A 140 -10.87 14.74 -0.75
CA ALA A 140 -11.37 13.51 -0.15
C ALA A 140 -10.28 12.68 0.57
N CYS A 141 -9.00 12.89 0.22
CA CYS A 141 -7.84 12.27 0.86
C CYS A 141 -6.74 13.30 1.18
N PRO A 142 -6.93 14.23 2.15
CA PRO A 142 -5.94 15.26 2.47
C PRO A 142 -4.62 14.72 3.08
N ARG A 143 -4.51 13.40 3.28
CA ARG A 143 -3.34 12.72 3.86
C ARG A 143 -2.74 11.66 2.91
N ALA A 144 -3.10 11.70 1.63
CA ALA A 144 -2.51 10.87 0.58
C ALA A 144 -1.78 11.76 -0.42
N TYR A 145 -0.64 11.30 -0.94
CA TYR A 145 0.14 11.99 -1.98
C TYR A 145 -0.66 11.96 -3.28
N SER A 146 -1.23 13.11 -3.68
CA SER A 146 -2.26 13.15 -4.73
C SER A 146 -1.74 13.57 -6.11
N TYR A 147 -0.52 14.12 -6.20
CA TYR A 147 0.13 14.54 -7.44
C TYR A 147 1.65 14.66 -7.28
N ALA A 148 2.44 14.58 -8.36
CA ALA A 148 3.92 14.61 -8.34
C ALA A 148 4.56 15.90 -7.76
N TYR A 149 3.75 16.94 -7.55
CA TYR A 149 4.14 18.21 -6.92
C TYR A 149 3.37 18.49 -5.63
N ASP A 150 2.75 17.47 -5.03
CA ASP A 150 2.15 17.62 -3.70
C ASP A 150 3.25 17.93 -2.68
N ASP A 151 2.92 18.85 -1.77
CA ASP A 151 3.82 19.41 -0.76
C ASP A 151 4.55 18.28 0.02
N PRO A 152 5.87 18.39 0.32
CA PRO A 152 6.62 17.44 1.15
C PRO A 152 6.00 17.11 2.53
N THR A 153 4.85 17.68 2.89
CA THR A 153 4.03 17.36 4.06
C THR A 153 3.29 16.01 3.98
N SER A 154 3.19 15.39 2.80
CA SER A 154 2.55 14.07 2.63
C SER A 154 3.48 12.87 2.91
N ILE A 155 4.79 13.10 3.01
CA ILE A 155 5.76 12.09 3.44
C ILE A 155 5.81 12.10 4.97
N SER A 156 5.47 10.98 5.59
CA SER A 156 5.55 10.80 7.04
C SER A 156 6.87 10.13 7.42
N THR A 157 7.37 10.49 8.60
CA THR A 157 8.62 9.94 9.15
C THR A 157 8.38 9.25 10.48
N CYS A 158 9.09 8.15 10.72
CA CYS A 158 9.09 7.47 12.01
C CYS A 158 10.43 6.75 12.23
N THR A 159 10.83 6.55 13.48
CA THR A 159 12.06 5.84 13.84
C THR A 159 11.72 4.61 14.67
N GLY A 160 12.33 3.46 14.35
CA GLY A 160 12.18 2.20 15.10
C GLY A 160 10.78 1.59 15.06
N GLY A 161 9.95 2.00 14.10
CA GLY A 161 8.55 1.58 14.00
C GLY A 161 8.38 0.25 13.27
N ASN A 162 7.31 -0.47 13.62
CA ASN A 162 6.70 -1.47 12.74
C ASN A 162 5.54 -0.82 11.98
N TYR A 163 5.20 -1.31 10.79
CA TYR A 163 4.17 -0.68 9.95
C TYR A 163 2.97 -1.59 9.73
N LEU A 164 1.78 -1.11 10.08
CA LEU A 164 0.51 -1.75 9.76
C LEU A 164 -0.09 -1.13 8.50
N VAL A 165 0.10 -1.79 7.36
CA VAL A 165 -0.63 -1.49 6.12
C VAL A 165 -2.03 -2.12 6.18
N THR A 166 -3.06 -1.30 6.03
CA THR A 166 -4.48 -1.70 6.10
C THR A 166 -5.18 -1.42 4.78
N PHE A 167 -5.79 -2.45 4.18
CA PHE A 167 -6.73 -2.29 3.06
C PHE A 167 -8.14 -2.06 3.62
N CYS A 168 -8.87 -1.10 3.04
CA CYS A 168 -10.17 -0.62 3.51
C CYS A 168 -10.15 -0.23 5.00
N PRO A 169 -9.27 0.71 5.41
CA PRO A 169 -9.19 1.14 6.81
C PRO A 169 -10.55 1.68 7.29
N PRO A 170 -10.94 1.40 8.54
CA PRO A 170 -12.18 1.93 9.09
C PRO A 170 -12.11 3.46 9.13
N ARG A 171 -13.25 4.12 8.89
CA ARG A 171 -13.38 5.57 9.09
C ARG A 171 -13.10 5.88 10.56
N ARG A 172 -12.22 6.87 10.81
CA ARG A 172 -12.05 7.39 12.16
C ARG A 172 -13.36 8.08 12.56
N ARG A 173 -13.96 7.64 13.67
CA ARG A 173 -15.04 8.38 14.34
C ARG A 173 -14.47 9.63 14.99
#